data_AF-A0A3B9J9S7-F1
#
_entry.id   AF-A0A3B9J9S7-F1
#
_cell.length_a   1.000
_cell.length_b   1.000
_cell.length_c   1.000
_cell.angle_alpha   90.00
_cell.angle_beta   90.00
_cell.angle_gamma   90.00
#
_symmetry.space_group_name_H-M   'P 1'
#
loop_
_entity.id
_entity.type
_entity.pdbx_description
1 polymer ?
#
loop_
_entity_poly.entity_id
_entity_poly.type
_entity_poly.pdbx_seq_one_letter_code
_entity_poly.pdbx_strand_id
1 'polypeptide(L)'
;MTFSFADGSIGVVDYLANGDKSFAKERVEIFCGGQVAVLDDFRALETVRDGKKKTVKLMGQDKGHFNEMQALVHAIRRGQPPIPYEQLIGVTQASFAAVESIRKNGEKVKIGV
;
A
#
# COMPACT_ATOMS: atom_id res chain seq x y z
N MET A 1 -5.45 -10.55 3.53
CA MET A 1 -6.72 -9.77 3.51
C MET A 1 -7.02 -9.40 2.08
N THR A 2 -8.28 -9.49 1.63
CA THR A 2 -8.67 -9.14 0.26
C THR A 2 -9.73 -8.06 0.30
N PHE A 3 -9.51 -6.98 -0.45
CA PHE A 3 -10.37 -5.81 -0.56
C PHE A 3 -10.89 -5.70 -2.00
N SER A 4 -12.17 -5.39 -2.16
CA SER A 4 -12.79 -5.09 -3.45
C SER A 4 -13.23 -3.63 -3.46
N PHE A 5 -12.84 -2.89 -4.48
CA PHE A 5 -13.12 -1.46 -4.60
C PHE A 5 -14.28 -1.18 -5.56
N ALA A 6 -14.86 0.01 -5.46
CA ALA A 6 -16.04 0.40 -6.26
C ALA A 6 -15.77 0.46 -7.78
N ASP A 7 -14.51 0.68 -8.17
CA ASP A 7 -14.06 0.66 -9.57
C ASP A 7 -13.82 -0.76 -10.11
N GLY A 8 -14.06 -1.79 -9.30
CA GLY A 8 -13.85 -3.20 -9.66
C GLY A 8 -12.42 -3.69 -9.45
N SER A 9 -11.50 -2.84 -8.98
CA SER A 9 -10.16 -3.27 -8.63
C SER A 9 -10.14 -4.14 -7.37
N ILE A 10 -9.09 -4.96 -7.23
CA ILE A 10 -8.89 -5.86 -6.10
C ILE A 10 -7.53 -5.54 -5.47
N GLY A 11 -7.53 -5.36 -4.16
CA GLY A 11 -6.31 -5.21 -3.36
C GLY A 11 -6.12 -6.42 -2.45
N VAL A 12 -4.91 -6.97 -2.41
CA VAL A 12 -4.55 -8.03 -1.47
C VAL A 12 -3.44 -7.52 -0.56
N VAL A 13 -3.61 -7.72 0.74
CA VAL A 13 -2.62 -7.40 1.76
C VAL A 13 -2.31 -8.66 2.55
N ASP A 14 -1.10 -9.18 2.38
CA ASP A 14 -0.57 -10.28 3.16
C ASP A 14 0.29 -9.72 4.29
N TYR A 15 -0.14 -9.98 5.53
CA TYR A 15 0.55 -9.54 6.73
C TYR A 15 1.24 -10.74 7.39
N LEU A 16 2.55 -10.85 7.20
CA LEU A 16 3.36 -11.97 7.66
C LEU A 16 4.40 -11.50 8.68
N ALA A 17 4.30 -11.96 9.93
CA ALA A 17 5.16 -11.53 11.03
C ALA A 17 6.20 -12.59 11.48
N ASN A 18 6.18 -13.79 10.91
CA ASN A 18 6.99 -14.93 11.34
C ASN A 18 8.19 -15.22 10.42
N GLY A 19 8.66 -14.23 9.67
CA GLY A 19 9.77 -14.36 8.72
C GLY A 19 11.14 -14.01 9.30
N ASP A 20 12.21 -14.32 8.56
CA ASP A 20 13.56 -13.91 8.89
C ASP A 20 13.78 -12.41 8.64
N LYS A 21 14.50 -11.72 9.53
CA LYS A 21 14.73 -10.27 9.45
C LYS A 21 15.60 -9.84 8.26
N SER A 22 16.38 -10.76 7.69
CA SER A 22 17.21 -10.53 6.50
C SER A 22 16.41 -10.55 5.21
N PHE A 23 15.18 -11.09 5.22
CA PHE A 23 14.29 -11.08 4.08
C PHE A 23 13.64 -9.70 3.88
N ALA A 24 13.38 -9.35 2.62
CA ALA A 24 12.68 -8.12 2.24
C ALA A 24 11.32 -8.05 2.94
N LYS A 25 11.01 -6.91 3.58
CA LYS A 25 9.83 -6.80 4.44
C LYS A 25 8.61 -6.25 3.70
N GLU A 26 8.85 -5.55 2.60
CA GLU A 26 7.83 -4.77 1.92
C GLU A 26 7.86 -5.07 0.44
N ARG A 27 6.74 -5.50 -0.10
CA ARG A 27 6.57 -5.82 -1.51
C ARG A 27 5.23 -5.30 -1.98
N VAL A 28 5.23 -4.57 -3.10
CA VAL A 28 4.01 -4.05 -3.73
C VAL A 28 3.99 -4.48 -5.18
N GLU A 29 2.92 -5.13 -5.60
CA GLU A 29 2.74 -5.61 -6.97
C GLU A 29 1.44 -5.03 -7.53
N ILE A 30 1.53 -4.43 -8.71
CA ILE A 30 0.40 -3.79 -9.39
C ILE A 30 0.29 -4.38 -10.79
N PHE A 31 -0.90 -4.88 -11.13
CA PHE A 31 -1.24 -5.42 -12.43
C PHE A 31 -2.41 -4.61 -12.99
N CYS A 32 -2.20 -3.87 -14.07
CA CYS A 32 -3.26 -3.05 -14.67
C CYS A 32 -2.96 -2.74 -16.14
N GLY A 33 -3.98 -2.83 -17.02
CA GLY A 33 -3.89 -2.34 -18.40
C GLY A 33 -2.74 -2.94 -19.24
N GLY A 34 -2.41 -4.22 -19.04
CA GLY A 34 -1.28 -4.87 -19.72
C GLY A 34 0.10 -4.46 -19.20
N GLN A 35 0.16 -3.83 -18.03
CA GLN A 35 1.38 -3.39 -17.37
C GLN A 35 1.51 -4.04 -16.00
N VAL A 36 2.75 -4.23 -15.58
CA VAL A 36 3.09 -4.74 -14.25
C VAL A 36 4.11 -3.81 -13.61
N ALA A 37 3.92 -3.49 -12.34
CA ALA A 37 4.91 -2.81 -11.53
C ALA A 37 5.16 -3.60 -10.24
N VAL A 38 6.42 -3.77 -9.88
CA VAL A 38 6.87 -4.47 -8.68
C VAL A 38 7.85 -3.57 -7.94
N LEU A 39 7.45 -3.12 -6.75
CA LEU A 39 8.33 -2.45 -5.81
C LEU A 39 8.80 -3.46 -4.76
N ASP A 40 10.12 -3.60 -4.64
CA ASP A 40 10.76 -4.52 -3.70
C ASP A 40 11.56 -3.74 -2.67
N ASP A 41 11.12 -3.84 -1.41
CA ASP A 41 11.73 -3.32 -0.19
C ASP A 41 12.10 -1.83 -0.25
N PHE A 42 11.36 -1.02 -1.02
CA PHE A 42 11.69 0.40 -1.28
C PHE A 42 13.12 0.62 -1.82
N ARG A 43 13.66 -0.38 -2.52
CA ARG A 43 15.03 -0.38 -3.09
C ARG A 43 15.03 -0.54 -4.59
N ALA A 44 14.11 -1.34 -5.13
CA ALA A 44 14.04 -1.61 -6.55
C ALA A 44 12.60 -1.52 -7.05
N LEU A 45 12.40 -0.74 -8.11
CA LEU A 45 11.15 -0.69 -8.86
C LEU A 45 11.38 -1.35 -10.22
N GLU A 46 10.66 -2.44 -10.47
CA GLU A 46 10.58 -3.08 -11.76
C GLU A 46 9.26 -2.74 -12.43
N THR A 47 9.30 -2.43 -13.73
CA THR A 47 8.12 -2.20 -14.55
C THR A 47 8.21 -3.04 -15.82
N VAL A 48 7.10 -3.65 -16.21
CA VAL A 48 6.97 -4.45 -17.42
C VAL A 48 5.80 -3.92 -18.24
N ARG A 49 6.06 -3.64 -19.51
CA ARG A 49 5.06 -3.17 -20.48
C ARG A 49 5.50 -3.51 -21.89
N ASP A 50 4.58 -3.96 -22.74
CA ASP A 50 4.82 -4.24 -24.15
C ASP A 50 6.04 -5.16 -24.39
N GLY A 51 6.18 -6.19 -23.54
CA GLY A 51 7.31 -7.14 -23.56
C GLY A 51 8.66 -6.56 -23.07
N LYS A 52 8.71 -5.29 -22.66
CA LYS A 52 9.93 -4.62 -22.19
C LYS A 52 9.92 -4.53 -20.67
N LYS A 53 11.06 -4.85 -20.06
CA LYS A 53 11.31 -4.75 -18.63
C LYS A 53 12.28 -3.61 -18.34
N LYS A 54 11.96 -2.77 -17.37
CA LYS A 54 12.82 -1.69 -16.86
C LYS A 54 12.92 -1.81 -15.35
N THR A 55 14.13 -1.66 -14.82
CA THR A 55 14.38 -1.69 -13.37
C THR A 55 15.13 -0.44 -12.96
N VAL A 56 14.60 0.26 -11.95
CA VAL A 56 15.27 1.36 -11.26
C VAL A 56 15.68 0.85 -9.88
N LYS A 57 16.94 1.06 -9.49
CA LYS A 57 17.46 0.67 -8.18
C LYS A 57 18.02 1.88 -7.46
N LEU A 58 17.76 1.97 -6.17
CA LEU A 58 18.35 2.94 -5.27
C LEU A 58 19.59 2.34 -4.60
N MET A 59 20.51 3.20 -4.17
CA MET A 59 21.70 2.76 -3.42
C MET A 59 21.35 2.32 -1.99
N GLY A 60 20.23 2.79 -1.46
CA GLY A 60 19.73 2.47 -0.13
C GLY A 60 18.21 2.32 -0.13
N GLN A 61 17.67 1.85 0.98
CA GLN A 61 16.23 1.80 1.19
C GLN A 61 15.72 3.22 1.49
N ASP A 62 14.72 3.68 0.73
CA ASP A 62 14.06 4.96 0.99
C ASP A 62 12.55 4.74 1.23
N LYS A 63 12.17 4.70 2.50
CA LYS A 63 10.76 4.57 2.92
C LYS A 63 10.01 5.89 2.92
N GLY A 64 10.65 6.99 2.50
CA GLY A 64 10.02 8.30 2.40
C GLY A 64 9.92 9.09 3.70
N HIS A 65 10.57 8.67 4.80
CA HIS A 65 10.50 9.37 6.09
C HIS A 65 10.85 10.86 6.00
N PHE A 66 11.88 11.21 5.22
CA PHE A 66 12.25 12.61 5.03
C PHE A 66 11.15 13.39 4.28
N ASN A 67 10.59 12.79 3.24
CA ASN A 67 9.52 13.40 2.45
C ASN A 67 8.22 13.54 3.26
N GLU A 68 7.91 12.56 4.11
CA GLU A 68 6.79 12.61 5.08
C GLU A 68 6.94 13.81 6.02
N MET A 69 8.13 14.00 6.61
CA MET A 69 8.38 15.15 7.49
C MET A 69 8.28 16.49 6.76
N GLN A 70 8.73 16.56 5.51
CA GLN A 70 8.55 17.75 4.68
C GLN A 70 7.06 18.03 4.41
N ALA A 71 6.29 17.01 4.06
CA ALA A 71 4.85 17.13 3.81
C ALA A 71 4.11 17.59 5.08
N LEU A 72 4.49 17.09 6.25
CA LEU A 72 3.96 17.53 7.53
C LEU A 72 4.27 19.02 7.80
N VAL A 73 5.52 19.46 7.65
CA VAL A 73 5.89 20.87 7.84
C VAL A 73 5.14 21.77 6.86
N HIS A 74 4.98 21.34 5.61
CA HIS A 74 4.20 22.06 4.62
C HIS A 74 2.73 22.18 5.03
N ALA A 75 2.13 21.08 5.48
CA ALA A 75 0.75 21.03 5.93
C ALA A 75 0.48 21.98 7.09
N ILE A 76 1.37 22.01 8.09
CA ILE A 76 1.27 22.95 9.23
C ILE A 76 1.31 24.40 8.76
N ARG A 77 2.18 24.72 7.78
CA ARG A 77 2.33 26.09 7.27
C ARG A 77 1.17 26.53 6.37
N ARG A 78 0.54 25.61 5.64
CA ARG A 78 -0.49 25.91 4.65
C ARG A 78 -1.92 25.62 5.13
N GLY A 79 -2.08 24.93 6.26
CA GLY A 79 -3.38 24.50 6.78
C GLY A 79 -4.05 23.42 5.94
N GLN A 80 -3.30 22.69 5.11
CA GLN A 80 -3.81 21.64 4.24
C GLN A 80 -3.20 20.30 4.66
N PRO A 81 -4.00 19.31 5.11
CA PRO A 81 -3.45 18.03 5.54
C PRO A 81 -2.82 17.27 4.36
N PRO A 82 -1.69 16.57 4.56
CA PRO A 82 -0.97 15.89 3.48
C PRO A 82 -1.71 14.62 3.01
N ILE A 83 -2.59 14.09 3.86
CA ILE A 83 -3.49 12.97 3.58
C ILE A 83 -4.90 13.43 3.97
N PRO A 84 -5.91 13.34 3.09
CA PRO A 84 -7.29 13.67 3.42
C PRO A 84 -7.80 12.83 4.61
N TYR A 85 -8.53 13.45 5.54
CA TYR A 85 -9.05 12.78 6.74
C TYR A 85 -9.95 11.58 6.41
N GLU A 86 -10.74 11.67 5.35
CA GLU A 86 -11.58 10.56 4.87
C GLU A 86 -10.77 9.30 4.56
N GLN A 87 -9.56 9.45 4.02
CA GLN A 87 -8.69 8.31 3.73
C GLN A 87 -8.14 7.69 5.03
N LEU A 88 -7.76 8.52 6.00
CA LEU A 88 -7.29 8.04 7.31
C LEU A 88 -8.39 7.27 8.06
N ILE A 89 -9.61 7.79 8.04
CA ILE A 89 -10.78 7.13 8.61
C ILE A 89 -11.07 5.83 7.86
N GLY A 90 -11.03 5.85 6.53
CA GLY A 90 -11.25 4.67 5.68
C GLY A 90 -10.25 3.54 5.97
N VAL A 91 -8.97 3.85 6.15
CA VAL A 91 -7.93 2.86 6.52
C VAL A 91 -8.24 2.23 7.88
N THR A 92 -8.69 3.02 8.85
CA THR A 92 -9.07 2.52 10.18
C THR A 92 -10.31 1.62 10.08
N GLN A 93 -11.33 2.02 9.31
CA GLN A 93 -12.51 1.21 9.06
C GLN A 93 -12.17 -0.12 8.38
N ALA A 94 -11.29 -0.09 7.37
CA ALA A 94 -10.80 -1.29 6.70
C ALA A 94 -10.10 -2.25 7.68
N SER A 95 -9.31 -1.70 8.61
CA SER A 95 -8.62 -2.49 9.64
C SER A 95 -9.61 -3.18 10.59
N PHE A 96 -10.67 -2.49 11.02
CA PHE A 96 -11.71 -3.09 11.85
C PHE A 96 -12.53 -4.14 11.10
N ALA A 97 -12.88 -3.86 9.84
CA ALA A 97 -13.61 -4.81 9.01
C ALA A 97 -12.82 -6.10 8.75
N ALA A 98 -11.48 -6.00 8.61
CA ALA A 98 -10.63 -7.18 8.51
C ALA A 98 -10.71 -8.05 9.77
N VAL A 99 -10.64 -7.44 10.96
CA VAL A 99 -10.79 -8.15 12.24
C VAL A 99 -12.19 -8.74 12.38
N GLU A 100 -13.23 -8.01 11.98
CA GLU A 100 -14.61 -8.50 11.99
C GLU A 100 -14.79 -9.70 11.06
N SER A 101 -14.26 -9.62 9.83
CA SER A 101 -14.30 -10.71 8.86
C SER A 101 -13.65 -11.98 9.43
N ILE A 102 -12.49 -11.86 10.08
CA ILE A 102 -11.83 -12.98 10.77
C ILE A 102 -12.74 -13.59 11.84
N ARG A 103 -13.39 -12.76 12.67
CA ARG A 103 -14.32 -13.22 13.72
C ARG A 103 -15.57 -13.90 13.16
N LYS A 104 -15.97 -13.55 11.94
CA LYS A 104 -17.09 -14.14 11.20
C LYS A 104 -16.62 -15.21 10.20
N ASN A 105 -15.52 -15.92 10.49
CA ASN A 105 -15.02 -17.02 9.66
C ASN A 105 -14.76 -16.65 8.18
N GLY A 106 -14.30 -15.42 7.93
CA GLY A 106 -13.97 -14.93 6.59
C GLY A 106 -15.15 -14.38 5.79
N GLU A 107 -16.30 -14.14 6.41
CA GLU A 107 -17.42 -13.44 5.76
C GLU A 107 -17.01 -12.05 5.25
N LYS A 108 -17.63 -11.63 4.15
CA LYS A 108 -17.43 -10.29 3.59
C LYS A 108 -18.03 -9.24 4.51
N VAL A 109 -17.22 -8.26 4.90
CA VAL A 109 -17.66 -7.10 5.70
C VAL A 109 -17.60 -5.86 4.83
N LYS A 110 -18.67 -5.06 4.84
CA LYS A 110 -18.71 -3.79 4.12
C LYS A 110 -17.90 -2.74 4.89
N ILE A 111 -17.04 -2.02 4.16
CA ILE A 111 -16.19 -0.95 4.70
C ILE A 111 -16.73 0.38 4.17
N GLY A 112 -17.06 1.31 5.07
CA GLY A 112 -17.66 2.59 4.67
C GLY A 112 -19.08 2.46 4.10
N VAL A 113 -19.67 3.60 3.74
CA VAL A 113 -21.00 3.67 3.10
C VAL A 113 -20.87 3.37 1.62
#